data_AF-A0A9D5JJA0-F1
#
_entry.id   AF-A0A9D5JJA0-F1
#
_cell.length_a   1.000
_cell.length_b   1.000
_cell.length_c   1.000
_cell.angle_alpha   90.00
_cell.angle_beta   90.00
_cell.angle_gamma   90.00
#
_symmetry.space_group_name_H-M   'P 1'
#
loop_
_entity.id
_entity.type
_entity.pdbx_description
1 polymer ?
#
loop_
_entity_poly.entity_id
_entity_poly.type
_entity_poly.pdbx_seq_one_letter_code
_entity_poly.pdbx_strand_id
1 'polypeptide(L)'
;MIIRVAVLKGGLSAEREVSLVSGLEIAKALRSEGFAVTEIDANINLWEQLHAANPDVIVNALHGEWGENGKVQGILELYGKPYTHSGVTASRLAMDKHRAKAVLRDAGIHVPDGILIKRSELQHTHPMKPPYVAKPNGQGSSIGVYIVEEGTDAPPVEIQKDDAMGETVVVEKYIPGRELTVSVMDGRALAVTEILPNSDWYDYEAKYADGASEHILPAD
;
A
#
# COMPACT_ATOMS: atom_id res chain seq x y z
N MET A 1 10.30 -24.25 24.35
CA MET A 1 10.01 -24.60 22.95
C MET A 1 10.44 -23.41 22.10
N ILE A 2 11.09 -23.66 20.95
CA ILE A 2 11.44 -22.59 20.01
C ILE A 2 10.17 -22.22 19.24
N ILE A 3 9.86 -20.92 19.14
CA ILE A 3 8.69 -20.43 18.39
C ILE A 3 8.98 -20.54 16.90
N ARG A 4 8.05 -21.13 16.15
CA ARG A 4 8.11 -21.27 14.69
C ARG A 4 7.38 -20.11 14.03
N VAL A 5 8.08 -19.38 13.16
CA VAL A 5 7.55 -18.21 12.47
C VAL A 5 7.51 -18.49 10.98
N ALA A 6 6.33 -18.34 10.37
CA ALA A 6 6.24 -18.29 8.91
C ALA A 6 6.33 -16.82 8.46
N VAL A 7 7.25 -16.51 7.54
CA VAL A 7 7.34 -15.20 6.90
C VAL A 7 6.76 -15.31 5.50
N LEU A 8 5.61 -14.67 5.26
CA LEU A 8 5.01 -14.61 3.93
C LEU A 8 5.70 -13.52 3.11
N LYS A 9 6.18 -13.85 1.92
CA LYS A 9 6.87 -12.92 1.02
C LYS A 9 6.56 -13.24 -0.45
N GLY A 10 7.05 -12.41 -1.36
CA GLY A 10 6.73 -12.52 -2.78
C GLY A 10 5.25 -12.21 -3.03
N GLY A 11 4.47 -13.22 -3.40
CA GLY A 11 3.06 -13.04 -3.74
C GLY A 11 2.81 -12.86 -5.24
N LEU A 12 1.57 -12.51 -5.56
CA LEU A 12 1.03 -12.41 -6.92
C LEU A 12 0.86 -10.97 -7.40
N SER A 13 1.23 -9.97 -6.58
CA SER A 13 1.06 -8.55 -6.90
C SER A 13 2.19 -8.04 -7.81
N ALA A 14 1.99 -6.83 -8.36
CA ALA A 14 3.05 -6.11 -9.07
C ALA A 14 4.24 -5.74 -8.15
N GLU A 15 4.02 -5.73 -6.82
CA GLU A 15 5.00 -5.35 -5.80
C GLU A 15 5.78 -6.57 -5.26
N ARG A 16 5.75 -7.68 -5.99
CA ARG A 16 6.40 -8.95 -5.62
C ARG A 16 7.87 -8.79 -5.25
N GLU A 17 8.65 -8.05 -6.03
CA GLU A 17 10.09 -7.90 -5.78
C GLU A 17 10.36 -7.15 -4.46
N VAL A 18 9.58 -6.09 -4.18
CA VAL A 18 9.61 -5.35 -2.91
C VAL A 18 9.29 -6.27 -1.73
N SER A 19 8.29 -7.13 -1.90
CA SER A 19 7.88 -8.14 -0.93
C SER A 19 8.94 -9.21 -0.68
N LEU A 20 9.66 -9.67 -1.72
CA LEU A 20 10.76 -10.62 -1.57
C LEU A 20 11.90 -10.04 -0.74
N VAL A 21 12.28 -8.79 -0.99
CA VAL A 21 13.32 -8.08 -0.22
C VAL A 21 12.88 -7.89 1.23
N SER A 22 11.66 -7.37 1.45
CA SER A 22 11.09 -7.16 2.78
C SER A 22 11.08 -8.45 3.61
N GLY A 23 10.56 -9.53 3.03
CA GLY A 23 10.48 -10.82 3.70
C GLY A 23 11.84 -11.43 4.02
N LEU A 24 12.85 -11.22 3.16
CA LEU A 24 14.21 -11.69 3.41
C LEU A 24 14.82 -10.98 4.64
N GLU A 25 14.72 -9.65 4.72
CA GLU A 25 15.28 -8.88 5.83
C GLU A 25 14.56 -9.19 7.16
N ILE A 26 13.23 -9.31 7.12
CA ILE A 26 12.44 -9.77 8.28
C ILE A 26 12.89 -11.16 8.74
N ALA A 27 13.05 -12.11 7.80
CA ALA A 27 13.46 -13.47 8.13
C ALA A 27 14.88 -13.52 8.72
N LYS A 28 15.82 -12.69 8.24
CA LYS A 28 17.16 -12.55 8.82
C LYS A 28 17.08 -12.04 10.26
N ALA A 29 16.33 -10.97 10.52
CA ALA A 29 16.18 -10.39 11.86
C ALA A 29 15.53 -11.38 12.84
N LEU A 30 14.48 -12.10 12.42
CA LEU A 30 13.86 -13.12 13.27
C LEU A 30 14.83 -14.28 13.59
N ARG A 31 15.66 -14.70 12.63
CA ARG A 31 16.67 -15.73 12.89
C ARG A 31 17.74 -15.26 13.88
N SER A 32 18.17 -13.99 13.82
CA SER A 32 19.15 -13.46 14.78
C SER A 32 18.60 -13.41 16.20
N GLU A 33 17.28 -13.28 16.37
CA GLU A 33 16.58 -13.36 17.66
C GLU A 33 16.27 -14.79 18.13
N GLY A 34 16.70 -15.82 17.37
CA GLY A 34 16.59 -17.23 17.77
C GLY A 34 15.26 -17.92 17.42
N PHE A 35 14.43 -17.31 16.57
CA PHE A 35 13.20 -17.94 16.07
C PHE A 35 13.49 -19.01 15.00
N ALA A 36 12.65 -20.05 14.94
CA ALA A 36 12.67 -21.03 13.85
C ALA A 36 11.85 -20.48 12.66
N VAL A 37 12.53 -19.95 11.63
CA VAL A 37 11.88 -19.21 10.54
C VAL A 37 11.73 -20.05 9.27
N THR A 38 10.50 -20.15 8.77
CA THR A 38 10.17 -20.67 7.44
C THR A 38 9.72 -19.52 6.55
N GLU A 39 10.45 -19.26 5.47
CA GLU A 39 10.03 -18.30 4.46
C GLU A 39 9.07 -18.98 3.47
N ILE A 40 7.92 -18.35 3.21
CA ILE A 40 6.90 -18.83 2.30
C ILE A 40 6.72 -17.80 1.20
N ASP A 41 7.09 -18.19 -0.02
CA ASP A 41 6.71 -17.42 -1.21
C ASP A 41 5.23 -17.70 -1.51
N ALA A 42 4.36 -16.76 -1.12
CA ALA A 42 2.93 -16.97 -1.11
C ALA A 42 2.39 -17.08 -2.54
N ASN A 43 1.59 -18.12 -2.80
CA ASN A 43 0.89 -18.30 -4.06
C ASN A 43 -0.52 -18.85 -3.82
N ILE A 44 -1.17 -19.33 -4.87
CA ILE A 44 -2.54 -19.87 -4.79
C ILE A 44 -2.69 -21.06 -3.84
N ASN A 45 -1.59 -21.74 -3.49
CA ASN A 45 -1.54 -22.88 -2.58
C ASN A 45 -1.10 -22.47 -1.16
N LEU A 46 -1.34 -21.21 -0.76
CA LEU A 46 -0.91 -20.69 0.54
C LEU A 46 -1.42 -21.55 1.71
N TRP A 47 -2.61 -22.11 1.59
CA TRP A 47 -3.18 -23.00 2.60
C TRP A 47 -2.30 -24.23 2.85
N GLU A 48 -1.90 -24.92 1.79
CA GLU A 48 -1.02 -26.09 1.86
C GLU A 48 0.37 -25.71 2.36
N GLN A 49 0.91 -24.58 1.90
CA GLN A 49 2.21 -24.05 2.34
C GLN A 49 2.23 -23.80 3.86
N LEU A 50 1.16 -23.20 4.39
CA LEU A 50 1.00 -22.96 5.83
C LEU A 50 0.90 -24.27 6.62
N HIS A 51 0.16 -25.27 6.12
CA HIS A 51 0.06 -26.58 6.77
C HIS A 51 1.40 -27.31 6.80
N ALA A 52 2.17 -27.25 5.71
CA ALA A 52 3.50 -27.84 5.65
C ALA A 52 4.49 -27.15 6.60
N ALA A 53 4.43 -25.81 6.71
CA ALA A 53 5.25 -25.04 7.62
C ALA A 53 4.84 -25.19 9.10
N ASN A 54 3.53 -25.39 9.35
CA ASN A 54 2.92 -25.51 10.67
C ASN A 54 3.41 -24.44 11.67
N PRO A 55 3.33 -23.13 11.36
CA PRO A 55 3.88 -22.09 12.22
C PRO A 55 3.07 -21.88 13.51
N ASP A 56 3.72 -21.28 14.50
CA ASP A 56 3.06 -20.80 15.71
C ASP A 56 2.53 -19.36 15.53
N VAL A 57 3.22 -18.56 14.70
CA VAL A 57 2.85 -17.18 14.33
C VAL A 57 3.28 -16.88 12.89
N ILE A 58 2.56 -15.99 12.22
CA ILE A 58 2.78 -15.63 10.83
C ILE A 58 3.14 -14.15 10.72
N VAL A 59 4.23 -13.83 10.03
CA VAL A 59 4.60 -12.45 9.69
C VAL A 59 4.28 -12.21 8.23
N ASN A 60 3.34 -11.30 7.96
CA ASN A 60 2.94 -10.94 6.61
C ASN A 60 3.86 -9.83 6.07
N ALA A 61 4.75 -10.17 5.14
CA ALA A 61 5.60 -9.20 4.41
C ALA A 61 5.18 -9.04 2.95
N LEU A 62 3.93 -9.40 2.61
CA LEU A 62 3.36 -9.22 1.28
C LEU A 62 2.94 -7.76 1.07
N HIS A 63 3.17 -7.24 -0.13
CA HIS A 63 2.80 -5.89 -0.55
C HIS A 63 1.75 -5.93 -1.66
N GLY A 64 0.86 -4.95 -1.68
CA GLY A 64 -0.11 -4.74 -2.74
C GLY A 64 -1.33 -5.66 -2.71
N GLU A 65 -1.94 -5.81 -3.87
CA GLU A 65 -3.11 -6.66 -4.04
C GLU A 65 -2.82 -8.08 -3.57
N TRP A 66 -3.78 -8.71 -2.87
CA TRP A 66 -3.67 -10.01 -2.19
C TRP A 66 -3.02 -9.96 -0.81
N GLY A 67 -1.90 -9.25 -0.66
CA GLY A 67 -1.18 -9.14 0.62
C GLY A 67 -1.84 -8.20 1.63
N GLU A 68 -2.39 -7.08 1.14
CA GLU A 68 -2.79 -5.95 2.00
C GLU A 68 -4.29 -5.66 1.99
N ASN A 69 -5.06 -6.31 1.11
CA ASN A 69 -6.46 -5.98 0.85
C ASN A 69 -7.49 -6.89 1.55
N GLY A 70 -7.04 -7.71 2.51
CA GLY A 70 -7.89 -8.62 3.28
C GLY A 70 -7.99 -10.03 2.71
N LYS A 71 -7.49 -10.31 1.49
CA LYS A 71 -7.59 -11.63 0.87
C LYS A 71 -6.72 -12.67 1.60
N VAL A 72 -5.42 -12.40 1.77
CA VAL A 72 -4.55 -13.29 2.55
C VAL A 72 -5.00 -13.36 4.00
N GLN A 73 -5.38 -12.24 4.61
CA GLN A 73 -5.92 -12.20 5.97
C GLN A 73 -7.09 -13.18 6.13
N GLY A 74 -8.01 -13.27 5.16
CA GLY A 74 -9.11 -14.23 5.21
C GLY A 74 -8.65 -15.69 5.25
N ILE A 75 -7.57 -16.04 4.54
CA ILE A 75 -6.95 -17.36 4.64
C ILE A 75 -6.34 -17.56 6.04
N LEU A 76 -5.67 -16.54 6.59
CA LEU A 76 -5.04 -16.60 7.90
C LEU A 76 -6.06 -16.72 9.06
N GLU A 77 -7.20 -16.04 8.95
CA GLU A 77 -8.34 -16.18 9.88
C GLU A 77 -8.84 -17.63 9.91
N LEU A 78 -9.02 -18.25 8.73
CA LEU A 78 -9.43 -19.66 8.64
C LEU A 78 -8.35 -20.62 9.16
N TYR A 79 -7.07 -20.30 8.94
CA TYR A 79 -5.95 -21.10 9.42
C TYR A 79 -5.83 -21.06 10.95
N GLY A 80 -6.24 -19.96 11.58
CA GLY A 80 -6.40 -19.86 13.03
C GLY A 80 -5.10 -19.64 13.81
N LYS A 81 -4.03 -19.20 13.15
CA LYS A 81 -2.78 -18.76 13.82
C LYS A 81 -2.70 -17.23 13.86
N PRO A 82 -2.12 -16.65 14.92
CA PRO A 82 -1.90 -15.21 14.98
C PRO A 82 -1.00 -14.75 13.82
N TYR A 83 -1.30 -13.57 13.29
CA TYR A 83 -0.52 -12.95 12.23
C TYR A 83 -0.31 -11.45 12.48
N THR A 84 0.75 -10.88 11.89
CA THR A 84 1.07 -9.45 12.03
C THR A 84 0.17 -8.56 11.19
N HIS A 85 0.11 -7.28 11.56
CA HIS A 85 -0.66 -6.20 10.91
C HIS A 85 -2.18 -6.30 11.15
N SER A 86 -2.95 -5.64 10.28
CA SER A 86 -4.39 -5.47 10.38
C SER A 86 -5.16 -6.73 10.00
N GLY A 87 -6.35 -6.89 10.59
CA GLY A 87 -7.31 -7.93 10.20
C GLY A 87 -8.07 -7.62 8.91
N VAL A 88 -8.88 -8.57 8.45
CA VAL A 88 -9.59 -8.56 7.14
C VAL A 88 -10.28 -7.22 6.84
N THR A 89 -11.14 -6.73 7.74
CA THR A 89 -11.93 -5.52 7.51
C THR A 89 -11.06 -4.27 7.39
N ALA A 90 -10.08 -4.12 8.29
CA ALA A 90 -9.20 -2.96 8.29
C ALA A 90 -8.30 -2.94 7.04
N SER A 91 -7.72 -4.09 6.67
CA SER A 91 -6.97 -4.25 5.42
C SER A 91 -7.79 -3.92 4.17
N ARG A 92 -9.01 -4.47 4.07
CA ARG A 92 -9.93 -4.19 2.96
C ARG A 92 -10.29 -2.71 2.87
N LEU A 93 -10.60 -2.08 4.01
CA LEU A 93 -11.00 -0.68 4.09
C LEU A 93 -9.84 0.24 3.71
N ALA A 94 -8.65 0.02 4.28
CA ALA A 94 -7.47 0.85 4.01
C ALA A 94 -7.05 0.83 2.54
N MET A 95 -7.20 -0.31 1.86
CA MET A 95 -6.91 -0.41 0.43
C MET A 95 -7.96 0.25 -0.47
N ASP A 96 -9.18 0.55 0.01
CA ASP A 96 -10.19 1.30 -0.74
C ASP A 96 -10.11 2.79 -0.38
N LYS A 97 -9.34 3.57 -1.16
CA LYS A 97 -9.06 4.99 -0.83
C LYS A 97 -10.32 5.82 -0.66
N HIS A 98 -11.34 5.60 -1.50
CA HIS A 98 -12.59 6.34 -1.41
C HIS A 98 -13.31 6.06 -0.09
N ARG A 99 -13.45 4.78 0.28
CA ARG A 99 -14.12 4.38 1.53
C ARG A 99 -13.29 4.74 2.77
N ALA A 100 -11.99 4.53 2.74
CA ALA A 100 -11.08 4.93 3.81
C ALA A 100 -11.22 6.42 4.13
N LYS A 101 -11.19 7.28 3.11
CA LYS A 101 -11.38 8.73 3.28
C LYS A 101 -12.78 9.09 3.81
N ALA A 102 -13.82 8.36 3.43
CA ALA A 102 -15.16 8.59 3.98
C ALA A 102 -15.19 8.35 5.50
N VAL A 103 -14.58 7.25 5.96
CA VAL A 103 -14.44 6.94 7.40
C VAL A 103 -13.57 7.97 8.12
N LEU A 104 -12.43 8.35 7.53
CA LEU A 104 -11.55 9.38 8.10
C LEU A 104 -12.27 10.73 8.24
N ARG A 105 -13.02 11.15 7.21
CA ARG A 105 -13.79 12.40 7.24
C ARG A 105 -14.88 12.38 8.31
N ASP A 106 -15.60 11.27 8.45
CA ASP A 106 -16.62 11.10 9.49
C ASP A 106 -16.02 11.16 10.91
N ALA A 107 -14.78 10.69 11.06
CA ALA A 107 -13.99 10.80 12.29
C ALA A 107 -13.35 12.20 12.50
N GLY A 108 -13.61 13.19 11.63
CA GLY A 108 -13.06 14.54 11.74
C GLY A 108 -11.61 14.69 11.26
N ILE A 109 -11.06 13.68 10.57
CA ILE A 109 -9.73 13.76 9.97
C ILE A 109 -9.82 14.44 8.61
N HIS A 110 -8.96 15.44 8.40
CA HIS A 110 -8.87 16.16 7.13
C HIS A 110 -8.36 15.21 6.04
N VAL A 111 -9.10 15.15 4.93
CA VAL A 111 -8.74 14.40 3.72
C VAL A 111 -8.98 15.31 2.51
N PRO A 112 -8.23 15.15 1.41
CA PRO A 112 -8.47 15.93 0.20
C PRO A 112 -9.91 15.76 -0.31
N ASP A 113 -10.52 16.87 -0.70
CA ASP A 113 -11.80 16.84 -1.42
C ASP A 113 -11.62 16.08 -2.73
N GLY A 114 -12.55 15.19 -3.01
CA GLY A 114 -12.46 14.35 -4.19
C GLY A 114 -13.67 13.46 -4.40
N ILE A 115 -13.72 12.85 -5.57
CA ILE A 115 -14.82 12.05 -6.08
C ILE A 115 -14.30 10.71 -6.59
N LEU A 116 -15.18 9.70 -6.59
CA LEU A 116 -14.95 8.42 -7.23
C LEU A 116 -15.75 8.42 -8.52
N ILE A 117 -15.07 8.20 -9.65
CA ILE A 117 -15.70 8.17 -10.98
C ILE A 117 -15.26 6.93 -11.74
N LYS A 118 -16.01 6.55 -12.78
CA LYS A 118 -15.55 5.47 -13.66
C LYS A 118 -14.38 5.98 -14.50
N ARG A 119 -13.37 5.14 -14.72
CA ARG A 119 -12.23 5.48 -15.58
C ARG A 119 -12.69 5.99 -16.95
N SER A 120 -13.70 5.34 -17.53
CA SER A 120 -14.28 5.72 -18.83
C SER A 120 -14.89 7.12 -18.89
N GLU A 121 -15.23 7.73 -17.75
CA GLU A 121 -15.80 9.08 -17.68
C GLU A 121 -14.72 10.17 -17.68
N LEU A 122 -13.45 9.79 -17.48
CA LEU A 122 -12.29 10.67 -17.31
C LEU A 122 -11.61 11.02 -18.64
N GLN A 123 -12.35 11.06 -19.76
CA GLN A 123 -11.80 11.18 -21.12
C GLN A 123 -11.95 12.57 -21.75
N HIS A 124 -13.08 13.22 -21.49
CA HIS A 124 -13.51 14.37 -22.32
C HIS A 124 -13.72 15.64 -21.52
N THR A 125 -13.83 15.55 -20.20
CA THR A 125 -14.10 16.70 -19.35
C THR A 125 -13.43 16.50 -18.01
N HIS A 126 -12.82 17.56 -17.51
CA HIS A 126 -12.28 17.57 -16.16
C HIS A 126 -13.41 17.35 -15.15
N PRO A 127 -13.33 16.31 -14.32
CA PRO A 127 -14.38 16.01 -13.34
C PRO A 127 -14.33 16.98 -12.14
N MET A 128 -13.22 17.73 -12.00
CA MET A 128 -13.08 18.90 -11.13
C MET A 128 -12.08 19.89 -11.73
N LYS A 129 -12.11 21.15 -11.30
CA LYS A 129 -11.16 22.17 -11.78
C LYS A 129 -9.71 21.76 -11.44
N PRO A 130 -8.77 21.72 -12.41
CA PRO A 130 -7.35 21.53 -12.13
C PRO A 130 -6.77 22.62 -11.20
N PRO A 131 -5.70 22.32 -10.42
CA PRO A 131 -4.97 21.07 -10.41
C PRO A 131 -5.62 19.97 -9.55
N TYR A 132 -5.52 18.73 -10.01
CA TYR A 132 -6.02 17.55 -9.29
C TYR A 132 -5.13 16.33 -9.50
N VAL A 133 -5.26 15.33 -8.64
CA VAL A 133 -4.62 14.02 -8.75
C VAL A 133 -5.68 12.98 -9.13
N ALA A 134 -5.43 12.21 -10.19
CA ALA A 134 -6.20 11.03 -10.55
C ALA A 134 -5.41 9.77 -10.18
N LYS A 135 -6.01 8.84 -9.43
CA LYS A 135 -5.32 7.63 -8.96
C LYS A 135 -6.25 6.42 -8.84
N PRO A 136 -5.74 5.18 -8.88
CA PRO A 136 -6.58 4.00 -8.74
C PRO A 136 -7.13 3.93 -7.32
N ASN A 137 -8.40 3.52 -7.18
CA ASN A 137 -9.02 3.41 -5.87
C ASN A 137 -8.33 2.36 -4.97
N GLY A 138 -7.85 1.27 -5.58
CA GLY A 138 -7.43 0.04 -4.90
C GLY A 138 -5.95 -0.35 -4.98
N GLN A 139 -5.05 0.52 -5.48
CA GLN A 139 -3.63 0.20 -5.69
C GLN A 139 -2.67 0.85 -4.69
N GLY A 140 -1.49 0.27 -4.52
CA GLY A 140 -0.38 0.80 -3.71
C GLY A 140 0.69 1.53 -4.54
N SER A 141 1.77 1.94 -3.88
CA SER A 141 3.06 2.26 -4.50
C SER A 141 3.08 3.31 -5.62
N SER A 142 2.17 4.28 -5.56
CA SER A 142 2.07 5.37 -6.56
C SER A 142 1.81 4.88 -8.00
N ILE A 143 1.44 3.61 -8.18
CA ILE A 143 1.16 3.04 -9.50
C ILE A 143 -0.15 3.65 -10.02
N GLY A 144 -0.12 4.15 -11.26
CA GLY A 144 -1.26 4.79 -11.93
C GLY A 144 -1.67 6.15 -11.34
N VAL A 145 -0.76 6.85 -10.66
CA VAL A 145 -1.03 8.20 -10.17
C VAL A 145 -0.67 9.22 -11.25
N TYR A 146 -1.62 10.10 -11.56
CA TYR A 146 -1.47 11.20 -12.52
C TYR A 146 -1.79 12.52 -11.84
N ILE A 147 -0.88 13.49 -11.96
CA ILE A 147 -1.12 14.87 -11.55
C ILE A 147 -1.55 15.64 -12.80
N VAL A 148 -2.74 16.26 -12.74
CA VAL A 148 -3.27 17.11 -13.80
C VAL A 148 -3.10 18.55 -13.37
N GLU A 149 -2.26 19.28 -14.08
CA GLU A 149 -1.86 20.64 -13.74
C GLU A 149 -2.88 21.70 -14.16
N GLU A 150 -2.78 22.88 -13.54
CA GLU A 150 -3.58 24.03 -13.95
C GLU A 150 -3.31 24.42 -15.41
N GLY A 151 -4.37 24.78 -16.14
CA GLY A 151 -4.26 25.15 -17.56
C GLY A 151 -4.19 23.97 -18.53
N THR A 152 -4.26 22.73 -18.04
CA THR A 152 -4.44 21.55 -18.91
C THR A 152 -5.83 21.60 -19.56
N ASP A 153 -5.91 21.39 -20.89
CA ASP A 153 -7.16 21.47 -21.66
C ASP A 153 -8.09 20.26 -21.46
N ALA A 154 -7.53 19.08 -21.23
CA ALA A 154 -8.25 17.83 -21.06
C ALA A 154 -7.49 16.86 -20.15
N PRO A 155 -8.15 15.89 -19.50
CA PRO A 155 -7.45 14.87 -18.74
C PRO A 155 -6.48 14.05 -19.63
N PRO A 156 -5.33 13.60 -19.10
CA PRO A 156 -4.38 12.76 -19.82
C PRO A 156 -5.03 11.51 -20.42
N VAL A 157 -4.78 11.24 -21.71
CA VAL A 157 -5.33 10.08 -22.42
C VAL A 157 -4.72 8.76 -21.92
N GLU A 158 -3.55 8.84 -21.31
CA GLU A 158 -2.79 7.75 -20.70
C GLU A 158 -3.60 7.08 -19.58
N ILE A 159 -4.39 7.85 -18.83
CA ILE A 159 -5.26 7.35 -17.75
C ILE A 159 -6.19 6.25 -18.26
N GLN A 160 -6.63 6.31 -19.53
CA GLN A 160 -7.53 5.32 -20.11
C GLN A 160 -6.84 4.03 -20.53
N LYS A 161 -5.56 4.13 -20.85
CA LYS A 161 -4.74 3.02 -21.34
C LYS A 161 -4.00 2.31 -20.21
N ASP A 162 -3.92 2.95 -19.04
CA ASP A 162 -3.27 2.38 -17.87
C ASP A 162 -4.17 1.38 -17.16
N ASP A 163 -3.87 0.09 -17.35
CA ASP A 163 -4.58 -1.01 -16.70
C ASP A 163 -4.51 -0.96 -15.17
N ALA A 164 -3.47 -0.34 -14.59
CA ALA A 164 -3.36 -0.20 -13.14
C ALA A 164 -4.44 0.72 -12.55
N MET A 165 -5.04 1.62 -13.35
CA MET A 165 -6.15 2.47 -12.93
C MET A 165 -7.41 1.69 -12.55
N GLY A 166 -7.57 0.47 -13.07
CA GLY A 166 -8.78 -0.32 -12.89
C GLY A 166 -10.04 0.40 -13.40
N GLU A 167 -11.22 -0.04 -12.94
CA GLU A 167 -12.49 0.50 -13.42
C GLU A 167 -12.88 1.84 -12.78
N THR A 168 -12.41 2.09 -11.56
CA THR A 168 -12.80 3.25 -10.75
C THR A 168 -11.59 4.06 -10.33
N VAL A 169 -11.69 5.37 -10.54
CA VAL A 169 -10.62 6.33 -10.31
C VAL A 169 -11.05 7.30 -9.23
N VAL A 170 -10.15 7.53 -8.29
CA VAL A 170 -10.30 8.60 -7.32
C VAL A 170 -9.65 9.85 -7.90
N VAL A 171 -10.44 10.91 -8.01
CA VAL A 171 -9.96 12.24 -8.41
C VAL A 171 -10.05 13.17 -7.22
N GLU A 172 -8.91 13.77 -6.85
CA GLU A 172 -8.77 14.59 -5.64
C GLU A 172 -8.11 15.92 -5.95
N LYS A 173 -8.48 16.95 -5.20
CA LYS A 173 -7.76 18.22 -5.22
C LYS A 173 -6.28 17.98 -4.93
N TYR A 174 -5.41 18.54 -5.78
CA TYR A 174 -3.98 18.52 -5.53
C TYR A 174 -3.65 19.35 -4.30
N ILE A 175 -2.85 18.79 -3.38
CA ILE A 175 -2.41 19.45 -2.15
C ILE A 175 -0.93 19.75 -2.29
N PRO A 176 -0.54 21.03 -2.52
CA PRO A 176 0.87 21.40 -2.52
C PRO A 176 1.41 21.41 -1.09
N GLY A 177 2.71 21.11 -0.94
CA GLY A 177 3.41 21.27 0.33
C GLY A 177 4.31 20.09 0.65
N ARG A 178 4.56 19.91 1.94
CA ARG A 178 5.42 18.85 2.49
C ARG A 178 4.70 17.51 2.45
N GLU A 179 5.42 16.45 2.11
CA GLU A 179 4.93 15.08 2.21
C GLU A 179 5.44 14.43 3.49
N LEU A 180 4.51 13.99 4.34
CA LEU A 180 4.81 13.46 5.67
C LEU A 180 4.23 12.05 5.82
N THR A 181 4.94 11.17 6.52
CA THR A 181 4.45 9.85 6.93
C THR A 181 4.71 9.59 8.41
N VAL A 182 3.85 8.78 9.03
CA VAL A 182 3.94 8.40 10.44
C VAL A 182 3.71 6.91 10.57
N SER A 183 4.74 6.17 10.97
CA SER A 183 4.59 4.75 11.31
C SER A 183 3.85 4.58 12.63
N VAL A 184 3.02 3.55 12.71
CA VAL A 184 2.28 3.19 13.94
C VAL A 184 2.68 1.79 14.37
N MET A 185 3.07 1.64 15.63
CA MET A 185 3.41 0.36 16.25
C MET A 185 2.69 0.23 17.58
N ASP A 186 1.98 -0.87 17.81
CA ASP A 186 1.18 -1.13 19.03
C ASP A 186 0.27 0.04 19.42
N GLY A 187 -0.44 0.60 18.44
CA GLY A 187 -1.36 1.72 18.64
C GLY A 187 -0.67 3.05 18.98
N ARG A 188 0.66 3.14 18.89
CA ARG A 188 1.43 4.36 19.14
C ARG A 188 2.04 4.89 17.85
N ALA A 189 1.83 6.18 17.61
CA ALA A 189 2.52 6.91 16.56
C ALA A 189 4.02 7.01 16.91
N LEU A 190 4.88 6.74 15.93
CA LEU A 190 6.33 6.90 16.01
C LEU A 190 6.75 8.28 15.49
N ALA A 191 8.03 8.45 15.15
CA ALA A 191 8.55 9.70 14.62
C ALA A 191 7.89 10.06 13.29
N VAL A 192 7.45 11.32 13.16
CA VAL A 192 7.03 11.88 11.88
C VAL A 192 8.24 11.95 10.97
N THR A 193 8.10 11.45 9.75
CA THR A 193 9.13 11.46 8.72
C THR A 193 8.67 12.36 7.60
N GLU A 194 9.49 13.34 7.24
CA GLU A 194 9.31 14.10 6.01
C GLU A 194 10.02 13.39 4.86
N ILE A 195 9.33 13.29 3.73
CA ILE A 195 9.81 12.66 2.50
C ILE A 195 10.11 13.79 1.52
N LEU A 196 11.37 13.87 1.08
CA LEU A 196 11.84 14.82 0.07
C LEU A 196 12.23 14.03 -1.18
N PRO A 197 11.31 13.85 -2.16
CA PRO A 197 11.67 13.24 -3.43
C PRO A 197 12.65 14.15 -4.21
N ASN A 198 13.59 13.53 -4.93
CA ASN A 198 14.47 14.24 -5.87
C ASN A 198 13.77 14.56 -7.22
N SER A 199 12.54 14.08 -7.38
CA SER A 199 11.62 14.36 -8.48
C SER A 199 10.50 15.33 -8.04
N ASP A 200 9.63 15.72 -8.98
CA ASP A 200 8.54 16.67 -8.71
C ASP A 200 7.50 16.15 -7.69
N TRP A 201 7.44 14.83 -7.46
CA TRP A 201 6.55 14.19 -6.47
C TRP A 201 7.01 12.76 -6.11
N TYR A 202 6.47 12.19 -5.03
CA TYR A 202 6.88 10.87 -4.52
C TYR A 202 6.28 9.68 -5.29
N ASP A 203 6.84 9.46 -6.48
CA ASP A 203 6.49 8.37 -7.39
C ASP A 203 7.11 7.01 -6.98
N TYR A 204 6.93 5.99 -7.83
CA TYR A 204 7.47 4.65 -7.58
C TYR A 204 9.01 4.64 -7.57
N GLU A 205 9.66 5.42 -8.43
CA GLU A 205 11.12 5.48 -8.49
C GLU A 205 11.68 6.15 -7.24
N ALA A 206 11.09 7.27 -6.82
CA ALA A 206 11.43 7.98 -5.58
C ALA A 206 11.32 7.08 -4.33
N LYS A 207 10.46 6.06 -4.36
CA LYS A 207 10.25 5.11 -3.26
C LYS A 207 11.30 4.01 -3.15
N TYR A 208 11.75 3.49 -4.29
CA TYR A 208 12.48 2.22 -4.32
C TYR A 208 13.87 2.29 -4.94
N ALA A 209 14.19 3.35 -5.69
CA ALA A 209 15.53 3.53 -6.21
C ALA A 209 16.46 4.15 -5.15
N ASP A 210 17.67 3.60 -5.04
CA ASP A 210 18.67 4.08 -4.10
C ASP A 210 19.00 5.56 -4.35
N GLY A 211 18.82 6.39 -3.32
CA GLY A 211 19.11 7.82 -3.38
C GLY A 211 18.08 8.66 -4.15
N ALA A 212 16.90 8.13 -4.46
CA ALA A 212 15.85 8.87 -5.17
C ALA A 212 14.99 9.77 -4.26
N SER A 213 15.11 9.63 -2.93
CA SER A 213 14.50 10.50 -1.93
C SER A 213 15.39 10.67 -0.70
N GLU A 214 15.28 11.83 -0.05
CA GLU A 214 15.81 12.08 1.28
C GLU A 214 14.69 11.97 2.33
N HIS A 215 15.03 11.49 3.52
CA HIS A 215 14.08 11.35 4.62
C HIS A 215 14.59 12.11 5.85
N ILE A 216 13.81 13.07 6.35
CA ILE A 216 14.12 13.85 7.55
C ILE A 216 13.34 13.28 8.74
N LEU A 217 14.05 12.84 9.78
CA LEU A 217 13.49 12.23 10.98
C LEU A 217 14.15 12.78 12.27
N PRO A 218 13.40 13.41 13.21
CA PRO A 218 11.99 13.79 13.06
C PRO A 218 11.84 14.91 12.02
N ALA A 219 10.68 15.00 11.39
CA ALA A 219 10.31 16.16 10.60
C ALA A 219 10.33 17.43 11.47
N ASP A 220 10.85 18.53 10.93
CA ASP A 220 10.91 19.85 11.59
C ASP A 220 9.56 20.58 11.65
#